data_AF-A0A816AMA8-F1
#
_entry.id   AF-A0A816AMA8-F1
#
_cell.length_a   1.000
_cell.length_b   1.000
_cell.length_c   1.000
_cell.angle_alpha   90.00
_cell.angle_beta   90.00
_cell.angle_gamma   90.00
#
_symmetry.space_group_name_H-M   'P 1'
#
loop_
_entity.id
_entity.type
_entity.pdbx_description
1 polymer ?
#
loop_
_entity_poly.entity_id
_entity_poly.type
_entity_poly.pdbx_seq_one_letter_code
_entity_poly.pdbx_strand_id
1 'polypeptide(L)'
;MFETLLTLLGKASMTSNYYDQIMTICQQIQTLEWLLTPIQFTPITHFDPKVHTVDQKANLYLQQASLDVQNMIPIEVAADGNCLYNSIIRLNGNTASTPSELRVRSLIELVKNENFYHNRFAHIVGLVNEAIKNIASNFSFSELYEIAALSNVLKCNIQSVYPTIDYRSDLNITNNTFEHAQCSIASKTICLFWTHTESEIEARRSNAGNWSPNHFVPLLLPSDNYHSQNHLGQPKISGSGSTPTKATTKNNTLTQVRIPEFNADHNEIQPFQVPSTVITTTNEITTPRTKRRLQLAEACASVESTIVEHKRMQARERMAAKRAAATPEEAERQRILARERSATRRAALTPQQAERERTLARERSATRRAVLTPEEVIQQRTGARERSAARRAVLTPDEVEQQRTLARERSATRRAVLTSEEIEQQRLTIRGINATRRAALTPKEVAQQRTFAAARSMAKRATVSPVEAEEQQVLARNRSAARRTAYTPEEAKQQQELALKRIRLQKNDKNKKIVTKRILCKSVDVE
;
A
#
# COMPACT_ATOMS: atom_id res chain seq x y z
N MET A 1 -3.85 16.37 -9.01
CA MET A 1 -4.90 15.58 -9.68
C MET A 1 -4.26 14.59 -10.63
N PHE A 2 -3.67 15.02 -11.75
CA PHE A 2 -2.92 14.12 -12.63
C PHE A 2 -1.72 13.45 -11.95
N GLU A 3 -0.99 14.15 -11.07
CA GLU A 3 0.04 13.53 -10.21
C GLU A 3 -0.47 12.33 -9.39
N THR A 4 -1.68 12.45 -8.82
CA THR A 4 -2.31 11.40 -8.02
C THR A 4 -2.69 10.21 -8.89
N LEU A 5 -3.25 10.48 -10.08
CA LEU A 5 -3.56 9.45 -11.07
C LEU A 5 -2.31 8.74 -11.55
N LEU A 6 -1.24 9.48 -11.85
CA LEU A 6 0.03 8.92 -12.29
C LEU A 6 0.67 8.08 -11.18
N THR A 7 0.61 8.53 -9.93
CA THR A 7 1.05 7.74 -8.77
C THR A 7 0.29 6.42 -8.66
N LEU A 8 -1.02 6.44 -8.90
CA LEU A 8 -1.87 5.25 -8.86
C LEU A 8 -1.56 4.28 -10.00
N LEU A 9 -1.40 4.80 -11.22
CA LEU A 9 -0.97 4.05 -12.40
C LEU A 9 0.42 3.43 -12.20
N GLY A 10 1.37 4.18 -11.62
CA GLY A 10 2.70 3.68 -11.28
C GLY A 10 2.67 2.59 -10.20
N LYS A 11 1.75 2.66 -9.23
CA LYS A 11 1.55 1.54 -8.29
C LYS A 11 1.01 0.29 -9.00
N ALA A 12 0.12 0.46 -9.99
CA ALA A 12 -0.43 -0.64 -10.78
C ALA A 12 0.63 -1.28 -11.68
N SER A 13 1.52 -0.47 -12.29
CA SER A 13 2.61 -0.92 -13.17
C SER A 13 3.60 -1.89 -12.49
N MET A 14 3.73 -1.79 -11.16
CA MET A 14 4.60 -2.64 -10.35
C MET A 14 3.97 -3.99 -9.93
N THR A 15 2.73 -4.28 -10.34
CA THR A 15 2.05 -5.53 -10.00
C THR A 15 2.26 -6.60 -11.06
N SER A 16 2.10 -7.88 -10.69
CA SER A 16 2.25 -8.99 -11.66
C SER A 16 1.16 -9.03 -12.74
N ASN A 17 0.01 -8.40 -12.48
CA ASN A 17 -1.09 -8.22 -13.42
C ASN A 17 -1.27 -6.75 -13.77
N TYR A 18 -0.15 -6.04 -13.97
CA TYR A 18 -0.14 -4.61 -14.21
C TYR A 18 -1.08 -4.20 -15.33
N TYR A 19 -1.16 -5.02 -16.38
CA TYR A 19 -1.92 -4.73 -17.58
C TYR A 19 -3.40 -4.55 -17.26
N ASP A 20 -4.03 -5.58 -16.68
CA ASP A 20 -5.45 -5.55 -16.31
C ASP A 20 -5.78 -4.41 -15.33
N GLN A 21 -4.86 -4.12 -14.40
CA GLN A 21 -5.05 -3.02 -13.45
C GLN A 21 -5.00 -1.66 -14.16
N ILE A 22 -4.00 -1.41 -15.00
CA ILE A 22 -3.90 -0.15 -15.76
C ILE A 22 -5.11 0.01 -16.67
N MET A 23 -5.53 -1.05 -17.37
CA MET A 23 -6.74 -1.04 -18.21
C MET A 23 -7.98 -0.66 -17.41
N THR A 24 -8.19 -1.30 -16.25
CA THR A 24 -9.32 -0.99 -15.35
C THR A 24 -9.29 0.47 -14.89
N ILE A 25 -8.10 0.97 -14.52
CA ILE A 25 -7.91 2.35 -14.09
C ILE A 25 -8.23 3.32 -15.23
N CYS A 26 -7.69 3.09 -16.42
CA CYS A 26 -7.96 3.91 -17.60
C CYS A 26 -9.45 3.91 -17.96
N GLN A 27 -10.14 2.76 -17.91
CA GLN A 27 -11.59 2.67 -18.15
C GLN A 27 -12.39 3.50 -17.14
N GLN A 28 -12.05 3.42 -15.84
CA GLN A 28 -12.73 4.21 -14.81
C GLN A 28 -12.46 5.71 -14.99
N ILE A 29 -11.22 6.07 -15.28
CA ILE A 29 -10.81 7.46 -15.51
C ILE A 29 -11.50 8.05 -16.76
N GLN A 30 -11.74 7.25 -17.80
CA GLN A 30 -12.44 7.70 -19.01
C GLN A 30 -13.91 8.09 -18.75
N THR A 31 -14.52 7.65 -17.64
CA THR A 31 -15.86 8.12 -17.25
C THR A 31 -15.89 9.60 -16.80
N LEU A 32 -14.72 10.20 -16.58
CA LEU A 32 -14.58 11.58 -16.14
C LEU A 32 -14.55 12.53 -17.36
N GLU A 33 -15.69 13.12 -17.70
CA GLU A 33 -15.86 14.01 -18.87
C GLU A 33 -14.80 15.13 -18.97
N TRP A 34 -14.38 15.71 -17.84
CA TRP A 34 -13.40 16.79 -17.82
C TRP A 34 -12.00 16.35 -18.27
N LEU A 35 -11.69 15.07 -18.15
CA LEU A 35 -10.42 14.49 -18.60
C LEU A 35 -10.43 14.22 -20.11
N LEU A 36 -11.63 14.03 -20.68
CA LEU A 36 -11.85 13.90 -22.12
C LEU A 36 -11.86 15.25 -22.83
N THR A 37 -11.86 16.36 -22.10
CA THR A 37 -11.76 17.70 -22.70
C THR A 37 -10.45 17.80 -23.49
N PRO A 38 -10.50 18.09 -24.81
CA PRO A 38 -9.31 18.21 -25.64
C PRO A 38 -8.34 19.25 -25.09
N ILE A 39 -7.03 18.97 -25.20
CA ILE A 39 -6.02 19.96 -24.87
C ILE A 39 -6.05 21.04 -25.96
N GLN A 40 -6.25 22.28 -25.54
CA GLN A 40 -6.08 23.43 -26.43
C GLN A 40 -4.58 23.69 -26.62
N PHE A 41 -3.99 23.00 -27.58
CA PHE A 41 -2.57 23.09 -27.89
C PHE A 41 -2.34 24.05 -29.06
N THR A 42 -1.70 25.18 -28.79
CA THR A 42 -1.29 26.14 -29.81
C THR A 42 0.24 26.24 -29.79
N PRO A 43 0.94 25.46 -30.64
CA PRO A 43 2.39 25.41 -30.58
C PRO A 43 3.01 26.73 -31.01
N ILE A 44 4.00 27.17 -30.25
CA ILE A 44 4.99 28.15 -30.67
C ILE A 44 5.90 27.48 -31.70
N THR A 45 6.16 28.15 -32.81
CA THR A 45 6.98 27.61 -33.91
C THR A 45 8.26 28.39 -34.15
N HIS A 46 8.41 29.56 -33.53
CA HIS A 46 9.55 30.46 -33.72
C HIS A 46 10.29 30.71 -32.40
N PHE A 47 11.60 30.77 -32.50
CA PHE A 47 12.50 31.04 -31.39
C PHE A 47 12.48 32.51 -31.01
N ASP A 48 11.97 32.80 -29.83
CA ASP A 48 12.15 34.08 -29.15
C ASP A 48 13.30 34.03 -28.13
N PRO A 49 14.43 34.74 -28.33
CA PRO A 49 15.54 34.77 -27.38
C PRO A 49 15.21 35.41 -26.03
N LYS A 50 14.09 36.12 -25.89
CA LYS A 50 13.65 36.70 -24.61
C LYS A 50 12.99 35.66 -23.70
N VAL A 51 12.43 34.61 -24.30
CA VAL A 51 11.63 33.59 -23.61
C VAL A 51 12.34 32.25 -23.60
N HIS A 52 13.15 31.96 -24.63
CA HIS A 52 13.79 30.69 -24.85
C HIS A 52 15.30 30.76 -24.68
N THR A 53 15.87 29.68 -24.16
CA THR A 53 17.31 29.48 -24.04
C THR A 53 17.71 28.35 -24.98
N VAL A 54 18.83 28.51 -25.68
CA VAL A 54 19.34 27.51 -26.62
C VAL A 54 19.99 26.37 -25.84
N ASP A 55 19.64 25.13 -26.15
CA ASP A 55 20.35 23.95 -25.64
C ASP A 55 21.66 23.77 -26.42
N GLN A 56 22.77 24.13 -25.79
CA GLN A 56 24.08 24.11 -26.44
C GLN A 56 24.53 22.68 -26.80
N LYS A 57 24.16 21.68 -26.00
CA LYS A 57 24.56 20.28 -26.26
C LYS A 57 23.76 19.74 -27.43
N ALA A 58 22.45 19.95 -27.42
CA ALA A 58 21.59 19.59 -28.54
C ALA A 58 21.99 20.31 -29.83
N ASN A 59 22.44 21.57 -29.74
CA ASN A 59 22.90 22.32 -30.91
C ASN A 59 24.13 21.69 -31.59
N LEU A 60 25.02 21.04 -30.82
CA LEU A 60 26.14 20.27 -31.39
C LEU A 60 25.65 19.03 -32.15
N TYR A 61 24.66 18.34 -31.59
CA TYR A 61 24.04 17.17 -32.24
C TYR A 61 23.22 17.54 -33.47
N LEU A 62 22.59 18.71 -33.49
CA LEU A 62 21.75 19.17 -34.59
C LEU A 62 22.53 19.31 -35.90
N GLN A 63 23.83 19.61 -35.83
CA GLN A 63 24.72 19.63 -37.00
C GLN A 63 24.83 18.26 -37.70
N GLN A 64 24.54 17.19 -36.97
CA GLN A 64 24.52 15.82 -37.47
C GLN A 64 23.09 15.36 -37.83
N ALA A 65 22.07 16.23 -37.78
CA ALA A 65 20.71 15.90 -38.20
C ALA A 65 20.49 16.11 -39.71
N SER A 66 19.28 15.84 -40.19
CA SER A 66 18.91 16.06 -41.59
C SER A 66 18.90 17.56 -41.95
N LEU A 67 19.27 17.88 -43.20
CA LEU A 67 19.48 19.26 -43.67
C LEU A 67 18.25 20.18 -43.50
N ASP A 68 17.05 19.60 -43.54
CA ASP A 68 15.77 20.32 -43.41
C ASP A 68 15.54 20.91 -42.01
N VAL A 69 16.27 20.43 -40.99
CA VAL A 69 16.13 20.92 -39.60
C VAL A 69 17.40 21.55 -39.05
N GLN A 70 18.53 21.50 -39.76
CA GLN A 70 19.82 22.02 -39.28
C GLN A 70 19.82 23.53 -39.02
N ASN A 71 18.92 24.27 -39.67
CA ASN A 71 18.74 25.71 -39.46
C ASN A 71 17.82 26.05 -38.27
N MET A 72 17.20 25.04 -37.63
CA MET A 72 16.36 25.23 -36.45
C MET A 72 17.21 25.44 -35.19
N ILE A 73 16.56 25.85 -34.11
CA ILE A 73 17.19 26.16 -32.83
C ILE A 73 16.64 25.21 -31.77
N PRO A 74 17.48 24.36 -31.16
CA PRO A 74 17.05 23.48 -30.07
C PRO A 74 16.90 24.26 -28.77
N ILE A 75 15.79 24.05 -28.07
CA ILE A 75 15.46 24.79 -26.86
C ILE A 75 15.76 23.96 -25.62
N GLU A 76 16.39 24.59 -24.63
CA GLU A 76 16.70 23.96 -23.36
C GLU A 76 15.43 23.53 -22.62
N VAL A 77 15.45 22.27 -22.18
CA VAL A 77 14.39 21.62 -21.42
C VAL A 77 15.02 20.86 -20.27
N ALA A 78 14.30 20.74 -19.15
CA ALA A 78 14.76 19.95 -18.02
C ALA A 78 15.06 18.50 -18.46
N ALA A 79 16.31 18.09 -18.25
CA ALA A 79 16.81 16.77 -18.61
C ALA A 79 16.53 15.72 -17.54
N ASP A 80 15.25 15.55 -17.23
CA ASP A 80 14.74 14.50 -16.37
C ASP A 80 14.01 13.43 -17.21
N GLY A 81 13.49 12.40 -16.54
CA GLY A 81 12.61 11.42 -17.18
C GLY A 81 11.26 11.98 -17.66
N ASN A 82 11.06 13.31 -17.69
CA ASN A 82 9.90 13.99 -18.22
C ASN A 82 10.23 14.88 -19.43
N CYS A 83 11.48 14.88 -19.92
CA CYS A 83 11.94 15.79 -20.97
C CYS A 83 11.06 15.81 -22.23
N LEU A 84 10.47 14.68 -22.65
CA LEU A 84 9.49 14.65 -23.75
C LEU A 84 8.28 15.56 -23.46
N TYR A 85 7.65 15.40 -22.31
CA TYR A 85 6.47 16.18 -21.93
C TYR A 85 6.83 17.63 -21.59
N ASN A 86 7.99 17.86 -20.99
CA ASN A 86 8.52 19.20 -20.75
C ASN A 86 8.76 19.94 -22.08
N SER A 87 9.21 19.24 -23.14
CA SER A 87 9.35 19.79 -24.49
C SER A 87 8.01 20.25 -25.06
N ILE A 88 6.96 19.43 -24.93
CA ILE A 88 5.60 19.81 -25.36
C ILE A 88 5.09 21.03 -24.58
N ILE A 89 5.30 21.06 -23.27
CA ILE A 89 4.88 22.20 -22.44
C ILE A 89 5.62 23.46 -22.85
N ARG A 90 6.92 23.35 -23.16
CA ARG A 90 7.72 24.48 -23.63
C ARG A 90 7.21 25.06 -24.95
N LEU A 91 6.67 24.20 -25.82
CA LEU A 91 6.02 24.60 -27.07
C LEU A 91 4.60 25.15 -26.86
N ASN A 92 3.94 24.83 -25.74
CA ASN A 92 2.60 25.29 -25.46
C ASN A 92 2.65 26.72 -24.91
N GLY A 93 2.30 27.72 -25.73
CA GLY A 93 2.28 29.13 -25.31
C GLY A 93 1.32 29.44 -24.16
N ASN A 94 0.42 28.50 -23.81
CA ASN A 94 -0.50 28.59 -22.67
C ASN A 94 -0.13 27.54 -21.60
N THR A 95 0.36 28.01 -20.45
CA THR A 95 1.04 27.18 -19.41
C THR A 95 0.11 26.36 -18.50
N ALA A 96 -1.04 25.87 -18.97
CA ALA A 96 -1.98 25.14 -18.12
C ALA A 96 -1.66 23.64 -17.96
N SER A 97 -0.93 23.04 -18.91
CA SER A 97 -0.63 21.60 -18.91
C SER A 97 0.58 21.26 -18.05
N THR A 98 0.53 20.09 -17.41
CA THR A 98 1.63 19.54 -16.60
C THR A 98 2.21 18.27 -17.24
N PRO A 99 3.46 17.88 -16.95
CA PRO A 99 4.03 16.66 -17.51
C PRO A 99 3.18 15.42 -17.19
N SER A 100 2.71 15.34 -15.95
CA SER A 100 1.83 14.26 -15.48
C SER A 100 0.48 14.24 -16.17
N GLU A 101 -0.08 15.40 -16.54
CA GLU A 101 -1.29 15.44 -17.36
C GLU A 101 -1.07 14.84 -18.74
N LEU A 102 -0.01 15.28 -19.43
CA LEU A 102 0.31 14.78 -20.76
C LEU A 102 0.60 13.28 -20.73
N ARG A 103 1.39 12.81 -19.77
CA ARG A 103 1.69 11.38 -19.59
C ARG A 103 0.45 10.53 -19.36
N VAL A 104 -0.44 10.94 -18.44
CA VAL A 104 -1.70 10.21 -18.17
C VAL A 104 -2.59 10.19 -19.41
N ARG A 105 -2.69 11.30 -20.15
CA ARG A 105 -3.48 11.36 -21.38
C ARG A 105 -2.89 10.50 -22.50
N SER A 106 -1.57 10.50 -22.67
CA SER A 106 -0.86 9.60 -23.59
C SER A 106 -1.12 8.13 -23.25
N LEU A 107 -1.09 7.76 -21.97
CA LEU A 107 -1.39 6.40 -21.53
C LEU A 107 -2.83 6.00 -21.88
N ILE A 108 -3.79 6.88 -21.58
CA ILE A 108 -5.21 6.63 -21.88
C ILE A 108 -5.44 6.48 -23.37
N GLU A 109 -4.80 7.32 -24.19
CA GLU A 109 -4.85 7.24 -25.65
C GLU A 109 -4.29 5.90 -26.15
N LEU A 110 -3.13 5.48 -25.65
CA LEU A 110 -2.49 4.22 -26.01
C LEU A 110 -3.36 3.00 -25.62
N VAL A 111 -3.89 2.99 -24.40
CA VAL A 111 -4.80 1.95 -23.89
C VAL A 111 -6.11 1.90 -24.69
N LYS A 112 -6.70 3.06 -24.99
CA LYS A 112 -7.98 3.13 -25.71
C LYS A 112 -7.86 2.61 -27.14
N ASN A 113 -6.74 2.89 -27.78
CA ASN A 113 -6.50 2.57 -29.19
C ASN A 113 -5.39 1.52 -29.35
N GLU A 114 -5.26 0.60 -28.39
CA GLU A 114 -4.17 -0.39 -28.32
C GLU A 114 -3.95 -1.12 -29.65
N ASN A 115 -5.02 -1.64 -30.26
CA ASN A 115 -4.96 -2.37 -31.52
C ASN A 115 -4.36 -1.53 -32.66
N PHE A 116 -4.64 -0.23 -32.71
CA PHE A 116 -4.07 0.66 -33.71
C PHE A 116 -2.55 0.76 -33.54
N TYR A 117 -2.08 1.02 -32.33
CA TYR A 117 -0.66 1.15 -32.03
C TYR A 117 0.09 -0.18 -32.16
N HIS A 118 -0.56 -1.29 -31.76
CA HIS A 118 -0.03 -2.63 -31.93
C HIS A 118 0.22 -2.94 -33.41
N ASN A 119 -0.83 -2.84 -34.23
CA ASN A 119 -0.74 -3.18 -35.65
C ASN A 119 0.25 -2.29 -36.40
N ARG A 120 0.33 -1.00 -36.03
CA ARG A 120 1.17 -0.03 -36.74
C ARG A 120 2.64 -0.07 -36.32
N PHE A 121 2.94 -0.30 -35.04
CA PHE A 121 4.29 -0.07 -34.52
C PHE A 121 4.92 -1.29 -33.83
N ALA A 122 4.17 -2.31 -33.44
CA ALA A 122 4.71 -3.36 -32.56
C ALA A 122 5.84 -4.19 -33.19
N HIS A 123 5.83 -4.33 -34.51
CA HIS A 123 6.87 -5.02 -35.26
C HIS A 123 8.19 -4.22 -35.37
N ILE A 124 8.18 -2.92 -35.04
CA ILE A 124 9.35 -2.03 -35.12
C ILE A 124 9.81 -1.61 -33.72
N VAL A 125 8.86 -1.19 -32.88
CA VAL A 125 9.13 -0.57 -31.57
C VAL A 125 9.11 -1.60 -30.43
N GLY A 126 8.36 -2.70 -30.59
CA GLY A 126 8.20 -3.73 -29.57
C GLY A 126 6.79 -3.82 -29.00
N LEU A 127 6.63 -4.49 -27.86
CA LEU A 127 5.30 -4.79 -27.31
C LEU A 127 4.66 -3.55 -26.66
N VAL A 128 3.43 -3.22 -27.10
CA VAL A 128 2.63 -2.11 -26.56
C VAL A 128 2.44 -2.20 -25.04
N ASN A 129 2.32 -3.42 -24.49
CA ASN A 129 2.10 -3.63 -23.06
C ASN A 129 3.28 -3.16 -22.20
N GLU A 130 4.51 -3.34 -22.69
CA GLU A 130 5.69 -2.84 -21.98
C GLU A 130 5.77 -1.31 -22.06
N ALA A 131 5.38 -0.71 -23.19
CA ALA A 131 5.25 0.75 -23.30
C ALA A 131 4.20 1.29 -22.32
N ILE A 132 3.00 0.67 -22.24
CA ILE A 132 1.94 1.02 -21.28
C ILE A 132 2.47 0.99 -19.83
N LYS A 133 3.22 -0.06 -19.48
CA LYS A 133 3.83 -0.20 -18.16
C LYS A 133 4.84 0.89 -17.86
N ASN A 134 5.70 1.22 -18.84
CA ASN A 134 6.72 2.25 -18.69
C ASN A 134 6.07 3.63 -18.52
N ILE A 135 5.17 4.01 -19.42
CA ILE A 135 4.43 5.29 -19.39
C ILE A 135 3.67 5.51 -18.08
N ALA A 136 3.15 4.44 -17.47
CA ALA A 136 2.46 4.53 -16.18
C ALA A 136 3.37 4.98 -15.02
N SER A 137 4.68 4.94 -15.18
CA SER A 137 5.65 5.30 -14.15
C SER A 137 6.14 6.74 -14.36
N ASN A 138 6.03 7.60 -13.34
CA ASN A 138 6.56 8.96 -13.45
C ASN A 138 8.09 8.93 -13.61
N PHE A 139 8.63 9.85 -14.40
CA PHE A 139 10.06 9.93 -14.76
C PHE A 139 10.62 8.70 -15.48
N SER A 140 9.77 7.85 -16.09
CA SER A 140 10.25 6.84 -17.02
C SER A 140 10.76 7.49 -18.30
N PHE A 141 11.77 6.89 -18.93
CA PHE A 141 12.13 7.25 -20.30
C PHE A 141 10.91 7.09 -21.22
N SER A 142 10.80 8.01 -22.18
CA SER A 142 9.76 7.97 -23.20
C SER A 142 10.31 7.45 -24.52
N GLU A 143 9.49 6.69 -25.22
CA GLU A 143 9.82 6.08 -26.50
C GLU A 143 8.88 6.58 -27.61
N LEU A 144 8.90 5.89 -28.77
CA LEU A 144 8.13 6.28 -29.94
C LEU A 144 6.62 6.16 -29.75
N TYR A 145 6.16 5.26 -28.88
CA TYR A 145 4.74 5.12 -28.57
C TYR A 145 4.16 6.38 -27.93
N GLU A 146 4.92 7.03 -27.04
CA GLU A 146 4.52 8.29 -26.41
C GLU A 146 4.45 9.42 -27.42
N ILE A 147 5.39 9.51 -28.36
CA ILE A 147 5.38 10.50 -29.44
C ILE A 147 4.14 10.30 -30.33
N ALA A 148 3.86 9.07 -30.73
CA ALA A 148 2.69 8.73 -31.54
C ALA A 148 1.36 8.96 -30.79
N ALA A 149 1.31 8.68 -29.48
CA ALA A 149 0.14 8.97 -28.66
C ALA A 149 -0.04 10.47 -28.46
N LEU A 150 1.04 11.23 -28.25
CA LEU A 150 1.01 12.68 -28.09
C LEU A 150 0.50 13.37 -29.35
N SER A 151 0.84 12.91 -30.55
CA SER A 151 0.30 13.51 -31.78
C SER A 151 -1.24 13.47 -31.79
N ASN A 152 -1.81 12.35 -31.35
CA ASN A 152 -3.25 12.16 -31.22
C ASN A 152 -3.89 12.94 -30.06
N VAL A 153 -3.21 13.04 -28.91
CA VAL A 153 -3.68 13.79 -27.74
C VAL A 153 -3.70 15.29 -28.02
N LEU A 154 -2.66 15.80 -28.69
CA LEU A 154 -2.48 17.22 -29.00
C LEU A 154 -3.19 17.66 -30.28
N LYS A 155 -3.64 16.71 -31.11
CA LYS A 155 -4.18 16.98 -32.47
C LYS A 155 -3.19 17.76 -33.33
N CYS A 156 -1.92 17.37 -33.24
CA CYS A 156 -0.78 18.03 -33.88
C CYS A 156 0.15 16.97 -34.44
N ASN A 157 0.71 17.20 -35.62
CA ASN A 157 1.75 16.31 -36.15
C ASN A 157 3.05 16.53 -35.37
N ILE A 158 3.79 15.46 -35.12
CA ILE A 158 5.09 15.54 -34.45
C ILE A 158 6.15 14.95 -35.37
N GLN A 159 7.03 15.81 -35.88
CA GLN A 159 8.25 15.40 -36.57
C GLN A 159 9.28 15.01 -35.50
N SER A 160 9.56 13.73 -35.41
CA SER A 160 10.64 13.19 -34.59
C SER A 160 11.93 13.25 -35.39
N VAL A 161 12.96 13.88 -34.84
CA VAL A 161 14.25 14.11 -35.51
C VAL A 161 15.35 13.40 -34.75
N TYR A 162 16.03 12.46 -35.41
CA TYR A 162 17.13 11.70 -34.81
C TYR A 162 18.46 12.08 -35.49
N PRO A 163 19.55 12.36 -34.72
CA PRO A 163 20.83 12.69 -35.31
C PRO A 163 21.43 11.48 -36.04
N THR A 164 22.15 11.70 -37.13
CA THR A 164 22.74 10.63 -37.96
C THR A 164 24.01 10.02 -37.32
N ILE A 165 23.96 9.75 -36.01
CA ILE A 165 25.03 9.15 -35.20
C ILE A 165 24.70 7.69 -34.97
N ASP A 166 25.64 6.80 -35.31
CA ASP A 166 25.43 5.34 -35.27
C ASP A 166 24.13 4.91 -35.98
N TYR A 167 23.72 5.67 -36.99
CA TYR A 167 22.41 5.53 -37.60
C TYR A 167 22.29 4.20 -38.34
N ARG A 168 21.20 3.49 -38.07
CA ARG A 168 20.88 2.19 -38.68
C ARG A 168 19.50 2.25 -39.32
N SER A 169 19.25 1.40 -40.30
CA SER A 169 17.97 1.39 -41.04
C SER A 169 16.76 1.09 -40.15
N ASP A 170 16.93 0.33 -39.06
CA ASP A 170 15.87 0.09 -38.06
C ASP A 170 15.52 1.35 -37.25
N LEU A 171 16.41 2.34 -37.19
CA LEU A 171 16.16 3.64 -36.55
C LEU A 171 15.39 4.61 -37.45
N ASN A 172 15.06 4.25 -38.69
CA ASN A 172 14.26 5.10 -39.59
C ASN A 172 12.95 5.59 -38.97
N ILE A 173 12.32 4.78 -38.12
CA ILE A 173 11.09 5.18 -37.43
C ILE A 173 11.29 6.32 -36.43
N THR A 174 12.50 6.50 -35.90
CA THR A 174 12.86 7.59 -34.98
C THR A 174 13.05 8.93 -35.68
N ASN A 175 13.26 8.91 -37.00
CA ASN A 175 13.39 10.10 -37.84
C ASN A 175 12.20 10.20 -38.80
N ASN A 176 10.99 10.35 -38.25
CA ASN A 176 9.73 10.28 -39.00
C ASN A 176 8.67 11.26 -38.44
N THR A 177 7.64 11.53 -39.23
CA THR A 177 6.51 12.36 -38.84
C THR A 177 5.34 11.49 -38.34
N PHE A 178 4.99 11.68 -37.08
CA PHE A 178 3.86 11.04 -36.45
C PHE A 178 2.61 11.90 -36.65
N GLU A 179 1.81 11.52 -37.63
CA GLU A 179 0.54 12.19 -37.94
C GLU A 179 -0.53 11.81 -36.92
N HIS A 180 -1.38 12.78 -36.57
CA HIS A 180 -2.58 12.47 -35.79
C HIS A 180 -3.65 11.81 -36.67
N ALA A 181 -4.43 10.90 -36.11
CA ALA A 181 -5.31 10.01 -36.85
C ALA A 181 -6.43 10.71 -37.64
N GLN A 182 -6.75 11.97 -37.31
CA GLN A 182 -7.75 12.78 -37.99
C GLN A 182 -7.08 13.94 -38.74
N CYS A 183 -5.96 13.65 -39.41
CA CYS A 183 -5.13 14.64 -40.08
C CYS A 183 -5.97 15.55 -40.99
N SER A 184 -5.98 16.84 -40.69
CA SER A 184 -6.50 17.89 -41.57
C SER A 184 -5.33 18.59 -42.25
N ILE A 185 -5.55 19.17 -43.44
CA ILE A 185 -4.54 19.94 -44.19
C ILE A 185 -4.00 21.12 -43.34
N ALA A 186 -4.75 21.58 -42.34
CA ALA A 186 -4.36 22.66 -41.43
C ALA A 186 -3.61 22.20 -40.17
N SER A 187 -3.26 20.92 -40.05
CA SER A 187 -2.61 20.39 -38.85
C SER A 187 -1.18 20.91 -38.75
N LYS A 188 -0.88 21.63 -37.68
CA LYS A 188 0.48 22.12 -37.42
C LYS A 188 1.42 20.94 -37.16
N THR A 189 2.68 21.12 -37.53
CA THR A 189 3.77 20.19 -37.19
C THR A 189 4.69 20.85 -36.18
N ILE A 190 5.02 20.13 -35.12
CA ILE A 190 6.10 20.49 -34.19
C ILE A 190 7.27 19.53 -34.38
N CYS A 191 8.48 19.99 -34.07
CA CYS A 191 9.69 19.19 -34.21
C CYS A 191 10.26 18.87 -32.83
N LEU A 192 10.50 17.58 -32.57
CA LEU A 192 11.17 17.08 -31.37
C LEU A 192 12.47 16.39 -31.77
N PHE A 193 13.54 16.72 -31.08
CA PHE A 193 14.88 16.25 -31.38
C PHE A 193 15.39 15.32 -30.29
N TRP A 194 15.84 14.13 -30.71
CA TRP A 194 16.55 13.18 -29.86
C TRP A 194 17.98 13.68 -29.67
N THR A 195 18.40 13.81 -28.41
CA THR A 195 19.72 14.33 -28.08
C THR A 195 20.29 13.64 -26.84
N HIS A 196 21.44 14.12 -26.39
CA HIS A 196 22.10 13.66 -25.19
C HIS A 196 22.45 14.82 -24.26
N THR A 197 22.37 14.58 -22.96
CA THR A 197 22.75 15.55 -21.92
C THR A 197 24.27 15.74 -21.77
N GLU A 198 25.09 15.11 -22.60
CA GLU A 198 26.55 15.14 -22.55
C GLU A 198 27.09 15.25 -23.96
N SER A 199 28.39 15.50 -24.13
CA SER A 199 29.02 15.43 -25.45
C SER A 199 29.04 14.00 -25.99
N GLU A 200 29.17 13.81 -27.31
CA GLU A 200 29.21 12.48 -27.92
C GLU A 200 30.34 11.61 -27.37
N ILE A 201 31.50 12.21 -27.13
CA ILE A 201 32.67 11.51 -26.58
C ILE A 201 32.38 10.98 -25.18
N GLU A 202 31.70 11.76 -24.34
CA GLU A 202 31.33 11.37 -22.98
C GLU A 202 30.23 10.31 -22.98
N ALA A 203 29.19 10.51 -23.79
CA ALA A 203 28.08 9.56 -23.97
C ALA A 203 28.58 8.18 -24.41
N ARG A 204 29.52 8.13 -25.37
CA ARG A 204 30.13 6.87 -25.82
C ARG A 204 31.01 6.25 -24.73
N ARG A 205 31.74 7.06 -23.96
CA ARG A 205 32.61 6.56 -22.89
C ARG A 205 31.80 5.85 -21.80
N SER A 206 30.61 6.35 -21.47
CA SER A 206 29.72 5.74 -20.48
C SER A 206 28.93 4.54 -21.03
N ASN A 207 28.77 4.43 -22.36
CA ASN A 207 27.96 3.41 -23.01
C ASN A 207 28.74 2.46 -23.95
N ALA A 208 29.90 1.98 -23.48
CA ALA A 208 30.72 0.96 -24.17
C ALA A 208 31.05 1.28 -25.64
N GLY A 209 31.19 2.57 -25.98
CA GLY A 209 31.50 3.06 -27.31
C GLY A 209 30.28 3.39 -28.18
N ASN A 210 29.08 2.97 -27.80
CA ASN A 210 27.85 3.23 -28.55
C ASN A 210 27.21 4.55 -28.12
N TRP A 211 26.65 5.30 -29.07
CA TRP A 211 25.81 6.45 -28.74
C TRP A 211 24.35 6.02 -28.61
N SER A 212 23.64 6.58 -27.64
CA SER A 212 22.18 6.43 -27.49
C SER A 212 21.61 7.71 -26.90
N PRO A 213 20.46 8.21 -27.39
CA PRO A 213 19.86 9.42 -26.84
C PRO A 213 19.33 9.18 -25.43
N ASN A 214 19.33 10.22 -24.61
CA ASN A 214 18.73 10.21 -23.27
C ASN A 214 17.91 11.47 -22.98
N HIS A 215 17.74 12.36 -23.96
CA HIS A 215 17.07 13.64 -23.79
C HIS A 215 16.26 14.02 -25.03
N PHE A 216 15.16 14.75 -24.80
CA PHE A 216 14.34 15.36 -25.83
C PHE A 216 14.35 16.86 -25.66
N VAL A 217 14.50 17.56 -26.79
CA VAL A 217 14.33 19.02 -26.86
C VAL A 217 13.43 19.37 -28.05
N PRO A 218 12.63 20.44 -27.97
CA PRO A 218 11.91 20.93 -29.13
C PRO A 218 12.84 21.75 -30.04
N LEU A 219 12.58 21.71 -31.34
CA LEU A 219 13.23 22.58 -32.32
C LEU A 219 12.27 23.69 -32.73
N LEU A 220 12.76 24.93 -32.75
CA LEU A 220 12.02 26.10 -33.23
C LEU A 220 12.70 26.72 -34.45
N LEU A 221 11.91 27.32 -35.33
CA LEU A 221 12.45 28.11 -36.44
C LEU A 221 13.13 29.38 -35.90
N PRO A 222 14.23 29.85 -36.49
CA PRO A 222 14.77 31.16 -36.16
C PRO A 222 13.70 32.24 -36.37
N SER A 223 13.63 33.22 -35.47
CA SER A 223 12.88 34.44 -35.77
C SER A 223 13.58 35.22 -36.90
N ASP A 224 12.83 35.96 -37.71
CA ASP A 224 13.35 36.78 -38.81
C ASP A 224 14.48 37.75 -38.37
N ASN A 225 14.47 38.15 -37.08
CA ASN A 225 15.47 39.03 -36.47
C ASN A 225 16.72 38.32 -35.91
N TYR A 226 16.79 36.99 -35.94
CA TYR A 226 17.87 36.23 -35.29
C TYR A 226 19.16 36.22 -36.15
N HIS A 227 19.03 36.11 -37.48
CA HIS A 227 20.19 36.05 -38.38
C HIS A 227 20.97 37.38 -38.47
N SER A 228 20.33 38.51 -38.20
CA SER A 228 20.96 39.83 -38.22
C SER A 228 21.88 40.10 -37.02
N GLN A 229 21.81 39.31 -35.94
CA GLN A 229 22.66 39.50 -34.76
C GLN A 229 23.86 38.53 -34.70
N ASN A 230 23.78 37.34 -35.30
CA ASN A 230 24.83 36.31 -35.19
C ASN A 230 25.94 36.38 -36.25
N HIS A 231 25.84 37.26 -37.26
CA HIS A 231 26.91 37.44 -38.25
C HIS A 231 28.18 38.16 -37.73
N LEU A 232 28.18 38.63 -36.48
CA LEU A 232 29.34 39.26 -35.83
C LEU A 232 30.28 38.26 -35.12
N GLY A 233 29.95 36.96 -35.10
CA GLY A 233 30.64 35.96 -34.27
C GLY A 233 31.37 34.81 -34.98
N GLN A 234 31.46 34.78 -36.32
CA GLN A 234 32.27 33.75 -36.98
C GLN A 234 33.76 34.17 -37.02
N PRO A 235 34.70 33.34 -36.52
CA PRO A 235 36.12 33.59 -36.68
C PRO A 235 36.48 33.46 -38.15
N LYS A 236 37.07 34.51 -38.74
CA LYS A 236 37.79 34.42 -40.01
C LYS A 236 38.92 33.40 -39.85
N ILE A 237 38.77 32.22 -40.43
CA ILE A 237 39.85 31.26 -40.59
C ILE A 237 40.78 31.79 -41.70
N SER A 238 41.80 32.53 -41.30
CA SER A 238 43.00 32.76 -42.12
C SER A 238 43.99 31.62 -41.85
N GLY A 239 44.41 30.93 -42.90
CA GLY A 239 45.27 29.76 -42.82
C GLY A 239 46.72 30.05 -42.40
N SER A 240 47.24 29.16 -41.56
CA SER A 240 48.63 28.67 -41.50
C SER A 240 48.58 27.49 -40.50
N GLY A 241 49.05 26.28 -40.76
CA GLY A 241 50.27 25.91 -41.45
C GLY A 241 51.33 25.49 -40.42
N SER A 242 51.06 24.47 -39.58
CA SER A 242 52.11 23.64 -38.95
C SER A 242 51.52 22.40 -38.26
N THR A 243 52.18 21.26 -38.48
CA THR A 243 52.02 19.96 -37.80
C THR A 243 53.39 19.60 -37.16
N PRO A 244 53.57 18.44 -36.50
CA PRO A 244 53.09 18.15 -35.13
C PRO A 244 54.23 17.59 -34.24
N THR A 245 54.02 17.50 -32.92
CA THR A 245 54.91 16.69 -32.05
C THR A 245 54.15 15.79 -31.08
N LYS A 246 54.67 14.56 -30.99
CA LYS A 246 54.14 13.34 -30.38
C LYS A 246 54.40 13.19 -28.87
N ALA A 247 53.64 12.26 -28.29
CA ALA A 247 53.94 11.36 -27.16
C ALA A 247 53.74 11.95 -25.74
N THR A 248 53.29 11.24 -24.70
CA THR A 248 53.42 9.81 -24.36
C THR A 248 52.37 9.36 -23.33
N THR A 249 52.00 8.08 -23.42
CA THR A 249 51.19 7.20 -22.57
C THR A 249 51.62 7.04 -21.09
N LYS A 250 50.65 6.70 -20.21
CA LYS A 250 50.64 5.71 -19.08
C LYS A 250 49.90 6.30 -17.85
N ASN A 251 49.16 5.59 -16.99
CA ASN A 251 48.55 4.26 -16.96
C ASN A 251 47.48 4.26 -15.84
N ASN A 252 46.47 3.40 -16.00
CA ASN A 252 45.39 3.10 -15.05
C ASN A 252 45.84 2.75 -13.62
N THR A 253 44.96 3.01 -12.65
CA THR A 253 44.70 2.05 -11.56
C THR A 253 43.20 1.90 -11.39
N LEU A 254 42.70 0.69 -11.69
CA LEU A 254 41.33 0.23 -11.51
C LEU A 254 41.00 0.21 -10.02
N THR A 255 39.91 0.85 -9.62
CA THR A 255 39.19 0.49 -8.38
C THR A 255 37.75 0.18 -8.78
N GLN A 256 37.33 -1.06 -8.54
CA GLN A 256 35.94 -1.49 -8.70
C GLN A 256 35.04 -0.65 -7.80
N VAL A 257 34.11 0.11 -8.37
CA VAL A 257 33.02 0.72 -7.60
C VAL A 257 31.71 0.51 -8.35
N ARG A 258 30.90 -0.36 -7.74
CA ARG A 258 29.48 -0.61 -7.97
C ARG A 258 28.71 0.70 -7.68
N ILE A 259 27.97 1.24 -8.65
CA ILE A 259 27.20 2.48 -8.44
C ILE A 259 25.86 2.14 -7.75
N PRO A 260 25.41 2.95 -6.76
CA PRO A 260 24.40 2.57 -5.78
C PRO A 260 22.97 2.95 -6.17
N GLU A 261 22.01 2.18 -5.63
CA GLU A 261 20.60 2.54 -5.53
C GLU A 261 20.45 3.86 -4.75
N PHE A 262 19.70 4.81 -5.32
CA PHE A 262 19.40 6.10 -4.71
C PHE A 262 18.28 5.93 -3.67
N ASN A 263 18.64 6.01 -2.38
CA ASN A 263 17.69 6.23 -1.29
C ASN A 263 17.46 7.74 -1.12
N ALA A 264 16.20 8.16 -1.19
CA ALA A 264 15.81 9.52 -0.82
C ALA A 264 15.36 9.53 0.65
N ASP A 265 16.21 10.09 1.51
CA ASP A 265 15.90 10.37 2.91
C ASP A 265 14.88 11.51 3.06
N HIS A 266 14.07 11.38 4.11
CA HIS A 266 13.06 12.32 4.56
C HIS A 266 13.69 13.59 5.15
N ASN A 267 13.25 14.76 4.67
CA ASN A 267 13.45 16.03 5.38
C ASN A 267 12.20 16.39 6.21
N GLU A 268 12.46 16.65 7.49
CA GLU A 268 11.54 17.17 8.50
C GLU A 268 10.93 18.51 8.08
N ILE A 269 9.61 18.63 8.17
CA ILE A 269 8.90 19.91 8.17
C ILE A 269 8.24 20.06 9.55
N GLN A 270 8.60 21.14 10.25
CA GLN A 270 8.01 21.51 11.53
C GLN A 270 6.52 21.83 11.43
N PRO A 271 5.71 21.57 12.48
CA PRO A 271 4.27 21.80 12.43
C PRO A 271 3.93 23.28 12.66
N PHE A 272 3.30 23.89 11.66
CA PHE A 272 2.64 25.19 11.76
C PHE A 272 1.27 25.01 12.42
N GLN A 273 1.04 25.60 13.60
CA GLN A 273 -0.26 25.62 14.28
C GLN A 273 -1.21 26.58 13.55
N VAL A 274 -2.44 26.15 13.29
CA VAL A 274 -3.54 27.00 12.82
C VAL A 274 -4.71 26.87 13.80
N PRO A 275 -5.41 27.97 14.19
CA PRO A 275 -6.44 27.93 15.21
C PRO A 275 -7.72 27.25 14.71
N SER A 276 -8.40 26.54 15.62
CA SER A 276 -9.71 25.95 15.38
C SER A 276 -10.79 27.03 15.30
N THR A 277 -11.39 27.20 14.12
CA THR A 277 -12.66 27.90 13.96
C THR A 277 -13.75 26.88 13.66
N VAL A 278 -14.75 26.83 14.54
CA VAL A 278 -15.96 26.04 14.43
C VAL A 278 -16.75 26.52 13.22
N ILE A 279 -16.95 25.65 12.22
CA ILE A 279 -17.84 25.93 11.08
C ILE A 279 -19.17 25.23 11.34
N THR A 280 -20.15 26.06 11.67
CA THR A 280 -21.58 25.76 11.64
C THR A 280 -21.99 25.50 10.19
N THR A 281 -22.77 24.44 9.97
CA THR A 281 -23.31 24.02 8.68
C THR A 281 -24.14 25.11 8.01
N THR A 282 -23.64 25.62 6.89
CA THR A 282 -24.45 26.33 5.88
C THR A 282 -24.10 25.79 4.49
N ASN A 283 -25.15 25.51 3.71
CA ASN A 283 -25.11 24.95 2.37
C ASN A 283 -24.17 25.75 1.45
N GLU A 284 -22.99 25.19 1.16
CA GLU A 284 -22.04 25.81 0.23
C GLU A 284 -22.27 25.37 -1.21
N ILE A 285 -22.36 26.39 -2.08
CA ILE A 285 -22.21 26.29 -3.52
C ILE A 285 -20.85 25.65 -3.81
N THR A 286 -20.85 24.35 -4.12
CA THR A 286 -19.64 23.61 -4.42
C THR A 286 -19.11 24.05 -5.77
N THR A 287 -17.96 24.74 -5.79
CA THR A 287 -17.36 25.19 -7.05
C THR A 287 -17.07 24.00 -7.98
N PRO A 288 -17.09 24.18 -9.32
CA PRO A 288 -16.78 23.12 -10.28
C PRO A 288 -15.44 22.41 -10.02
N ARG A 289 -14.45 23.16 -9.49
CA ARG A 289 -13.14 22.63 -9.09
C ARG A 289 -13.25 21.67 -7.91
N THR A 290 -14.05 21.99 -6.90
CA THR A 290 -14.29 21.12 -5.74
C THR A 290 -15.03 19.85 -6.14
N LYS A 291 -16.05 19.96 -7.01
CA LYS A 291 -16.80 18.80 -7.54
C LYS A 291 -15.88 17.82 -8.32
N ARG A 292 -15.00 18.34 -9.18
CA ARG A 292 -14.00 17.52 -9.91
C ARG A 292 -13.02 16.82 -8.97
N ARG A 293 -12.59 17.48 -7.88
CA ARG A 293 -11.70 16.87 -6.88
C ARG A 293 -12.38 15.74 -6.11
N LEU A 294 -13.66 15.89 -5.76
CA LEU A 294 -14.46 14.84 -5.09
C LEU A 294 -14.67 13.62 -5.99
N GLN A 295 -15.10 13.83 -7.24
CA GLN A 295 -15.27 12.73 -8.22
C GLN A 295 -13.97 11.96 -8.46
N LEU A 296 -12.84 12.68 -8.54
CA LEU A 296 -11.52 12.04 -8.65
C LEU A 296 -11.18 11.26 -7.38
N ALA A 297 -11.40 11.83 -6.19
CA ALA A 297 -11.10 11.15 -4.93
C ALA A 297 -11.92 9.86 -4.80
N GLU A 298 -13.20 9.88 -5.20
CA GLU A 298 -14.05 8.69 -5.26
C GLU A 298 -13.55 7.66 -6.28
N ALA A 299 -13.17 8.09 -7.48
CA ALA A 299 -12.60 7.21 -8.50
C ALA A 299 -11.28 6.58 -8.02
N CYS A 300 -10.35 7.39 -7.50
CA CYS A 300 -9.09 6.93 -6.92
C CYS A 300 -9.32 5.96 -5.75
N ALA A 301 -10.25 6.26 -4.84
CA ALA A 301 -10.57 5.38 -3.71
C ALA A 301 -11.19 4.06 -4.17
N SER A 302 -12.07 4.10 -5.18
CA SER A 302 -12.65 2.91 -5.81
C SER A 302 -11.57 2.04 -6.45
N VAL A 303 -10.64 2.63 -7.22
CA VAL A 303 -9.47 1.93 -7.77
C VAL A 303 -8.60 1.34 -6.66
N GLU A 304 -8.25 2.13 -5.64
CA GLU A 304 -7.37 1.64 -4.59
C GLU A 304 -8.01 0.44 -3.85
N SER A 305 -9.33 0.47 -3.67
CA SER A 305 -10.10 -0.65 -3.14
C SER A 305 -10.03 -1.88 -4.06
N THR A 306 -10.18 -1.73 -5.38
CA THR A 306 -10.09 -2.87 -6.33
C THR A 306 -8.67 -3.44 -6.41
N ILE A 307 -7.62 -2.61 -6.39
CA ILE A 307 -6.23 -3.07 -6.32
C ILE A 307 -5.98 -3.86 -5.03
N VAL A 308 -6.48 -3.36 -3.90
CA VAL A 308 -6.35 -4.05 -2.60
C VAL A 308 -7.09 -5.39 -2.61
N GLU A 309 -8.31 -5.45 -3.17
CA GLU A 309 -9.05 -6.70 -3.25
C GLU A 309 -8.44 -7.68 -4.25
N HIS A 310 -7.88 -7.21 -5.37
CA HIS A 310 -7.13 -8.06 -6.30
C HIS A 310 -5.87 -8.64 -5.63
N LYS A 311 -5.09 -7.83 -4.89
CA LYS A 311 -3.95 -8.34 -4.10
C LYS A 311 -4.38 -9.38 -3.07
N ARG A 312 -5.55 -9.20 -2.44
CA ARG A 312 -6.13 -10.20 -1.51
C ARG A 312 -6.54 -11.47 -2.25
N MET A 313 -7.15 -11.35 -3.42
CA MET A 313 -7.55 -12.49 -4.25
C MET A 313 -6.34 -13.30 -4.70
N GLN A 314 -5.31 -12.63 -5.23
CA GLN A 314 -4.07 -13.29 -5.63
C GLN A 314 -3.34 -13.95 -4.43
N ALA A 315 -3.40 -13.33 -3.24
CA ALA A 315 -2.91 -13.96 -2.01
C ALA A 315 -3.74 -15.20 -1.62
N ARG A 316 -5.07 -15.16 -1.80
CA ARG A 316 -5.95 -16.32 -1.60
C ARG A 316 -5.64 -17.43 -2.60
N GLU A 317 -5.44 -17.12 -3.87
CA GLU A 317 -5.06 -18.09 -4.91
C GLU A 317 -3.69 -18.70 -4.65
N ARG A 318 -2.68 -17.88 -4.30
CA ARG A 318 -1.36 -18.41 -3.89
C ARG A 318 -1.46 -19.32 -2.67
N MET A 319 -2.32 -18.98 -1.70
CA MET A 319 -2.58 -19.86 -0.55
C MET A 319 -3.39 -21.10 -0.94
N ALA A 320 -4.32 -21.00 -1.88
CA ALA A 320 -5.11 -22.11 -2.39
C ALA A 320 -4.24 -23.08 -3.20
N ALA A 321 -3.40 -22.58 -4.10
CA ALA A 321 -2.41 -23.35 -4.83
C ALA A 321 -1.41 -24.04 -3.89
N LYS A 322 -0.92 -23.35 -2.86
CA LYS A 322 -0.10 -23.98 -1.80
C LYS A 322 -0.84 -25.07 -1.02
N ARG A 323 -2.16 -24.93 -0.84
CA ARG A 323 -2.99 -25.95 -0.17
C ARG A 323 -3.36 -27.12 -1.10
N ALA A 324 -3.52 -26.86 -2.39
CA ALA A 324 -3.86 -27.85 -3.40
C ALA A 324 -2.64 -28.71 -3.81
N ALA A 325 -1.45 -28.11 -3.81
CA ALA A 325 -0.19 -28.80 -4.08
C ALA A 325 0.31 -29.64 -2.89
N ALA A 326 -0.17 -29.39 -1.68
CA ALA A 326 0.19 -30.17 -0.50
C ALA A 326 -0.85 -31.27 -0.28
N THR A 327 -0.45 -32.52 -0.50
CA THR A 327 -1.27 -33.65 -0.04
C THR A 327 -1.45 -33.57 1.49
N PRO A 328 -2.56 -34.08 2.06
CA PRO A 328 -2.76 -34.11 3.51
C PRO A 328 -1.59 -34.78 4.26
N GLU A 329 -0.93 -35.73 3.60
CA GLU A 329 0.24 -36.43 4.12
C GLU A 329 1.50 -35.54 4.13
N GLU A 330 1.77 -34.77 3.07
CA GLU A 330 2.88 -33.80 3.04
C GLU A 330 2.67 -32.65 4.03
N ALA A 331 1.43 -32.18 4.20
CA ALA A 331 1.08 -31.16 5.18
C ALA A 331 1.35 -31.65 6.62
N GLU A 332 1.08 -32.92 6.92
CA GLU A 332 1.37 -33.52 8.22
C GLU A 332 2.87 -33.77 8.42
N ARG A 333 3.59 -34.24 7.38
CA ARG A 333 5.06 -34.34 7.40
C ARG A 333 5.72 -32.99 7.67
N GLN A 334 5.24 -31.91 7.05
CA GLN A 334 5.76 -30.56 7.32
C GLN A 334 5.45 -30.08 8.73
N ARG A 335 4.28 -30.42 9.30
CA ARG A 335 3.96 -30.12 10.71
C ARG A 335 4.86 -30.87 11.68
N ILE A 336 5.16 -32.14 11.40
CA ILE A 336 6.10 -32.95 12.19
C ILE A 336 7.49 -32.32 12.15
N LEU A 337 8.01 -32.01 10.96
CA LEU A 337 9.31 -31.34 10.80
C LEU A 337 9.35 -29.97 11.48
N ALA A 338 8.27 -29.19 11.43
CA ALA A 338 8.19 -27.90 12.11
C ALA A 338 8.15 -28.04 13.64
N ARG A 339 7.47 -29.06 14.17
CA ARG A 339 7.45 -29.40 15.60
C ARG A 339 8.82 -29.86 16.06
N GLU A 340 9.50 -30.70 15.29
CA GLU A 340 10.87 -31.14 15.57
C GLU A 340 11.83 -29.97 15.57
N ARG A 341 11.87 -29.14 14.51
CA ARG A 341 12.72 -27.94 14.47
C ARG A 341 12.45 -26.99 15.65
N SER A 342 11.19 -26.84 16.05
CA SER A 342 10.82 -26.02 17.21
C SER A 342 11.22 -26.67 18.54
N ALA A 343 11.18 -28.00 18.64
CA ALA A 343 11.63 -28.74 19.81
C ALA A 343 13.16 -28.70 19.92
N THR A 344 13.89 -28.95 18.84
CA THR A 344 15.36 -28.84 18.77
C THR A 344 15.82 -27.42 19.10
N ARG A 345 15.17 -26.39 18.56
CA ARG A 345 15.49 -25.00 18.90
C ARG A 345 15.25 -24.69 20.38
N ARG A 346 14.18 -25.22 20.99
CA ARG A 346 13.91 -25.05 22.42
C ARG A 346 14.88 -25.83 23.31
N ALA A 347 15.33 -27.00 22.86
CA ALA A 347 16.31 -27.82 23.57
C ALA A 347 17.73 -27.22 23.49
N ALA A 348 18.06 -26.54 22.39
CA ALA A 348 19.36 -25.89 22.19
C ALA A 348 19.49 -24.52 22.87
N LEU A 349 18.40 -23.91 23.32
CA LEU A 349 18.41 -22.62 24.01
C LEU A 349 18.74 -22.82 25.49
N THR A 350 19.85 -22.22 25.95
CA THR A 350 20.12 -22.10 27.38
C THR A 350 19.06 -21.21 28.06
N PRO A 351 18.79 -21.39 29.37
CA PRO A 351 17.83 -20.55 30.10
C PRO A 351 18.08 -19.04 29.93
N GLN A 352 19.36 -18.63 29.88
CA GLN A 352 19.77 -17.25 29.65
C GLN A 352 19.43 -16.73 28.24
N GLN A 353 19.60 -17.55 27.20
CA GLN A 353 19.23 -17.17 25.83
C GLN A 353 17.70 -17.11 25.66
N ALA A 354 16.96 -18.03 26.28
CA ALA A 354 15.50 -18.03 26.26
C ALA A 354 14.90 -16.82 27.01
N GLU A 355 15.61 -16.30 28.02
CA GLU A 355 15.22 -15.07 28.72
C GLU A 355 15.54 -13.82 27.90
N ARG A 356 16.72 -13.76 27.25
CA ARG A 356 17.08 -12.69 26.30
C ARG A 356 16.12 -12.59 25.12
N GLU A 357 15.67 -13.71 24.55
CA GLU A 357 14.66 -13.68 23.49
C GLU A 357 13.29 -13.19 23.98
N ARG A 358 12.92 -13.55 25.21
CA ARG A 358 11.67 -13.07 25.83
C ARG A 358 11.71 -11.58 26.13
N THR A 359 12.83 -11.05 26.60
CA THR A 359 13.00 -9.61 26.82
C THR A 359 12.94 -8.85 25.49
N LEU A 360 13.63 -9.34 24.46
CA LEU A 360 13.65 -8.71 23.14
C LEU A 360 12.28 -8.76 22.45
N ALA A 361 11.50 -9.83 22.65
CA ALA A 361 10.11 -9.92 22.20
C ALA A 361 9.19 -8.94 22.95
N ARG A 362 9.34 -8.82 24.27
CA ARG A 362 8.60 -7.86 25.10
C ARG A 362 8.91 -6.43 24.69
N GLU A 363 10.18 -6.13 24.42
CA GLU A 363 10.65 -4.84 23.95
C GLU A 363 10.06 -4.51 22.57
N ARG A 364 10.16 -5.40 21.59
CA ARG A 364 9.52 -5.23 20.26
C ARG A 364 8.00 -5.02 20.35
N SER A 365 7.33 -5.69 21.30
CA SER A 365 5.90 -5.46 21.56
C SER A 365 5.62 -4.16 22.33
N ALA A 366 6.56 -3.68 23.15
CA ALA A 366 6.48 -2.40 23.82
C ALA A 366 6.70 -1.24 22.84
N THR A 367 7.73 -1.31 21.98
CA THR A 367 8.00 -0.33 20.91
C THR A 367 6.80 -0.21 19.96
N ARG A 368 6.22 -1.34 19.51
CA ARG A 368 5.00 -1.31 18.70
C ARG A 368 3.80 -0.68 19.39
N ARG A 369 3.73 -0.74 20.72
CA ARG A 369 2.66 -0.10 21.51
C ARG A 369 2.96 1.36 21.81
N ALA A 370 4.23 1.74 21.89
CA ALA A 370 4.69 3.11 22.15
C ALA A 370 4.58 4.01 20.90
N VAL A 371 4.65 3.44 19.70
CA VAL A 371 4.49 4.17 18.42
C VAL A 371 3.04 4.59 18.15
N LEU A 372 2.06 3.98 18.82
CA LEU A 372 0.65 4.33 18.63
C LEU A 372 0.24 5.46 19.57
N THR A 373 -0.23 6.56 19.00
CA THR A 373 -0.85 7.66 19.74
C THR A 373 -2.15 7.19 20.41
N PRO A 374 -2.60 7.84 21.51
CA PRO A 374 -3.87 7.51 22.15
C PRO A 374 -5.07 7.51 21.18
N GLU A 375 -5.06 8.38 20.19
CA GLU A 375 -6.10 8.47 19.14
C GLU A 375 -6.08 7.26 18.21
N GLU A 376 -4.90 6.79 17.77
CA GLU A 376 -4.78 5.58 16.95
C GLU A 376 -5.21 4.32 17.70
N VAL A 377 -4.99 4.26 19.02
CA VAL A 377 -5.48 3.16 19.86
C VAL A 377 -7.01 3.19 19.96
N ILE A 378 -7.62 4.37 20.03
CA ILE A 378 -9.08 4.53 20.02
C ILE A 378 -9.64 4.11 18.66
N GLN A 379 -9.05 4.57 17.55
CA GLN A 379 -9.46 4.21 16.19
C GLN A 379 -9.33 2.71 15.89
N GLN A 380 -8.27 2.05 16.37
CA GLN A 380 -8.16 0.59 16.23
C GLN A 380 -9.22 -0.15 17.03
N ARG A 381 -9.57 0.34 18.22
CA ARG A 381 -10.60 -0.28 19.07
C ARG A 381 -12.01 -0.07 18.49
N THR A 382 -12.31 1.11 17.96
CA THR A 382 -13.58 1.37 17.27
C THR A 382 -13.69 0.52 16.01
N GLY A 383 -12.67 0.51 15.14
CA GLY A 383 -12.66 -0.32 13.95
C GLY A 383 -12.72 -1.83 14.25
N ALA A 384 -12.13 -2.31 15.35
CA ALA A 384 -12.29 -3.69 15.79
C ALA A 384 -13.73 -3.99 16.26
N ARG A 385 -14.35 -3.07 17.01
CA ARG A 385 -15.75 -3.20 17.45
C ARG A 385 -16.72 -3.19 16.27
N GLU A 386 -16.50 -2.32 15.28
CA GLU A 386 -17.29 -2.26 14.05
C GLU A 386 -17.15 -3.53 13.22
N ARG A 387 -15.93 -4.04 13.02
CA ARG A 387 -15.71 -5.34 12.35
C ARG A 387 -16.40 -6.49 13.07
N SER A 388 -16.39 -6.49 14.41
CA SER A 388 -17.11 -7.49 15.20
C SER A 388 -18.63 -7.26 15.20
N ALA A 389 -19.11 -6.04 15.05
CA ALA A 389 -20.53 -5.72 14.91
C ALA A 389 -21.05 -6.12 13.51
N ALA A 390 -20.33 -5.79 12.44
CA ALA A 390 -20.63 -6.19 11.07
C ALA A 390 -20.66 -7.73 10.94
N ARG A 391 -19.68 -8.44 11.51
CA ARG A 391 -19.69 -9.91 11.56
C ARG A 391 -20.88 -10.50 12.30
N ARG A 392 -21.45 -9.78 13.28
CA ARG A 392 -22.65 -10.20 14.02
C ARG A 392 -23.94 -9.82 13.30
N ALA A 393 -23.94 -8.74 12.51
CA ALA A 393 -25.08 -8.28 11.74
C ALA A 393 -25.33 -9.14 10.48
N VAL A 394 -24.30 -9.80 9.94
CA VAL A 394 -24.40 -10.69 8.76
C VAL A 394 -25.00 -12.06 9.11
N LEU A 395 -25.01 -12.47 10.38
CA LEU A 395 -25.56 -13.76 10.79
C LEU A 395 -27.06 -13.64 11.03
N THR A 396 -27.83 -14.43 10.29
CA THR A 396 -29.26 -14.62 10.54
C THR A 396 -29.49 -15.29 11.91
N PRO A 397 -30.66 -15.10 12.55
CA PRO A 397 -30.97 -15.75 13.83
C PRO A 397 -30.75 -17.27 13.81
N ASP A 398 -31.04 -17.91 12.68
CA ASP A 398 -30.86 -19.36 12.49
C ASP A 398 -29.39 -19.78 12.44
N GLU A 399 -28.53 -18.99 11.78
CA GLU A 399 -27.08 -19.23 11.77
C GLU A 399 -26.45 -19.03 13.16
N VAL A 400 -26.99 -18.09 13.96
CA VAL A 400 -26.56 -17.91 15.35
C VAL A 400 -26.96 -19.12 16.21
N GLU A 401 -28.16 -19.67 16.03
CA GLU A 401 -28.58 -20.87 16.77
C GLU A 401 -27.81 -22.12 16.30
N GLN A 402 -27.52 -22.27 14.99
CA GLN A 402 -26.65 -23.34 14.48
C GLN A 402 -25.22 -23.27 15.04
N GLN A 403 -24.64 -22.08 15.18
CA GLN A 403 -23.33 -21.95 15.83
C GLN A 403 -23.39 -22.27 17.33
N ARG A 404 -24.50 -21.96 18.00
CA ARG A 404 -24.72 -22.31 19.41
C ARG A 404 -24.89 -23.81 19.58
N THR A 405 -25.61 -24.50 18.71
CA THR A 405 -25.75 -25.96 18.74
C THR A 405 -24.41 -26.64 18.49
N LEU A 406 -23.65 -26.24 17.46
CA LEU A 406 -22.30 -26.74 17.20
C LEU A 406 -21.33 -26.48 18.37
N ALA A 407 -21.43 -25.32 19.04
CA ALA A 407 -20.62 -25.03 20.22
C ALA A 407 -21.02 -25.89 21.43
N ARG A 408 -22.34 -26.13 21.62
CA ARG A 408 -22.88 -27.04 22.65
C ARG A 408 -22.42 -28.47 22.39
N GLU A 409 -22.48 -28.95 21.15
CA GLU A 409 -21.99 -30.25 20.73
C GLU A 409 -20.50 -30.38 20.95
N ARG A 410 -19.66 -29.46 20.44
CA ARG A 410 -18.21 -29.48 20.68
C ARG A 410 -17.84 -29.44 22.16
N SER A 411 -18.65 -28.79 23.00
CA SER A 411 -18.47 -28.77 24.45
C SER A 411 -19.00 -30.06 25.10
N ALA A 412 -20.01 -30.71 24.55
CA ALA A 412 -20.49 -32.01 24.97
C ALA A 412 -19.50 -33.12 24.60
N THR A 413 -18.95 -33.12 23.38
CA THR A 413 -17.90 -34.05 22.94
C THR A 413 -16.64 -33.90 23.81
N ARG A 414 -16.21 -32.67 24.10
CA ARG A 414 -15.09 -32.44 25.04
C ARG A 414 -15.36 -32.92 26.46
N ARG A 415 -16.62 -32.88 26.90
CA ARG A 415 -17.03 -33.41 28.22
C ARG A 415 -17.20 -34.93 28.23
N ALA A 416 -17.55 -35.53 27.09
CA ALA A 416 -17.71 -36.97 26.93
C ALA A 416 -16.37 -37.72 26.76
N VAL A 417 -15.32 -37.03 26.28
CA VAL A 417 -13.97 -37.61 26.08
C VAL A 417 -13.18 -37.72 27.38
N LEU A 418 -13.57 -37.02 28.45
CA LEU A 418 -12.89 -37.15 29.75
C LEU A 418 -13.59 -38.19 30.61
N THR A 419 -12.87 -39.25 30.96
CA THR A 419 -13.31 -40.22 31.94
C THR A 419 -13.51 -39.55 33.32
N SER A 420 -14.38 -40.10 34.17
CA SER A 420 -14.61 -39.57 35.53
C SER A 420 -13.32 -39.40 36.33
N GLU A 421 -12.33 -40.27 36.06
CA GLU A 421 -11.01 -40.29 36.70
C GLU A 421 -10.13 -39.12 36.24
N GLU A 422 -10.12 -38.79 34.94
CA GLU A 422 -9.41 -37.63 34.41
C GLU A 422 -10.02 -36.29 34.90
N ILE A 423 -11.34 -36.24 35.09
CA ILE A 423 -12.01 -35.08 35.68
C ILE A 423 -11.60 -34.90 37.14
N GLU A 424 -11.47 -36.00 37.90
CA GLU A 424 -11.03 -35.97 39.28
C GLU A 424 -9.55 -35.57 39.40
N GLN A 425 -8.68 -36.10 38.54
CA GLN A 425 -7.28 -35.69 38.46
C GLN A 425 -7.13 -34.20 38.13
N GLN A 426 -7.87 -33.67 37.15
CA GLN A 426 -7.84 -32.23 36.86
C GLN A 426 -8.30 -31.40 38.06
N ARG A 427 -9.32 -31.85 38.79
CA ARG A 427 -9.78 -31.16 40.01
C ARG A 427 -8.72 -31.18 41.11
N LEU A 428 -8.00 -32.29 41.28
CA LEU A 428 -6.90 -32.39 42.24
C LEU A 428 -5.75 -31.48 41.84
N THR A 429 -5.37 -31.42 40.56
CA THR A 429 -4.33 -30.52 40.05
C THR A 429 -4.70 -29.05 40.27
N ILE A 430 -5.95 -28.66 39.97
CA ILE A 430 -6.44 -27.30 40.20
C ILE A 430 -6.50 -26.97 41.70
N ARG A 431 -6.89 -27.92 42.56
CA ARG A 431 -6.84 -27.74 44.02
C ARG A 431 -5.42 -27.56 44.51
N GLY A 432 -4.47 -28.35 44.00
CA GLY A 432 -3.04 -28.24 44.29
C GLY A 432 -2.51 -26.86 43.93
N ILE A 433 -2.69 -26.43 42.67
CA ILE A 433 -2.25 -25.11 42.18
C ILE A 433 -2.85 -23.98 43.03
N ASN A 434 -4.13 -24.06 43.39
CA ASN A 434 -4.77 -23.06 44.23
C ASN A 434 -4.29 -23.09 45.69
N ALA A 435 -3.94 -24.27 46.23
CA ALA A 435 -3.36 -24.40 47.57
C ALA A 435 -1.95 -23.81 47.60
N THR A 436 -1.09 -24.12 46.62
CA THR A 436 0.26 -23.55 46.50
C THR A 436 0.21 -22.03 46.34
N ARG A 437 -0.72 -21.54 45.52
CA ARG A 437 -0.93 -20.09 45.34
C ARG A 437 -1.46 -19.40 46.61
N ARG A 438 -2.25 -20.10 47.44
CA ARG A 438 -2.70 -19.56 48.75
C ARG A 438 -1.58 -19.58 49.79
N ALA A 439 -0.73 -20.61 49.78
CA ALA A 439 0.42 -20.72 50.67
C ALA A 439 1.53 -19.70 50.34
N ALA A 440 1.66 -19.33 49.06
CA ALA A 440 2.63 -18.34 48.60
C ALA A 440 2.24 -16.88 48.90
N LEU A 441 0.99 -16.62 49.32
CA LEU A 441 0.54 -15.26 49.64
C LEU A 441 0.81 -14.95 51.11
N THR A 442 1.55 -13.86 51.35
CA THR A 442 1.77 -13.36 52.71
C THR A 442 0.46 -12.80 53.29
N PRO A 443 0.30 -12.78 54.63
CA PRO A 443 -0.91 -12.22 55.28
C PRO A 443 -1.23 -10.78 54.85
N LYS A 444 -0.19 -9.98 54.56
CA LYS A 444 -0.32 -8.59 54.08
C LYS A 444 -0.89 -8.51 52.66
N GLU A 445 -0.49 -9.40 51.76
CA GLU A 445 -1.03 -9.48 50.39
C GLU A 445 -2.47 -9.99 50.37
N VAL A 446 -2.82 -10.93 51.27
CA VAL A 446 -4.21 -11.37 51.45
C VAL A 446 -5.09 -10.23 51.95
N ALA A 447 -4.61 -9.43 52.91
CA ALA A 447 -5.32 -8.25 53.39
C ALA A 447 -5.52 -7.21 52.27
N GLN A 448 -4.49 -6.93 51.47
CA GLN A 448 -4.59 -6.02 50.31
C GLN A 448 -5.55 -6.53 49.23
N GLN A 449 -5.57 -7.83 48.94
CA GLN A 449 -6.54 -8.38 47.98
C GLN A 449 -7.97 -8.28 48.51
N ARG A 450 -8.19 -8.45 49.81
CA ARG A 450 -9.51 -8.27 50.44
C ARG A 450 -9.96 -6.82 50.40
N THR A 451 -9.08 -5.86 50.68
CA THR A 451 -9.41 -4.44 50.59
C THR A 451 -9.69 -4.03 49.15
N PHE A 452 -8.93 -4.54 48.17
CA PHE A 452 -9.17 -4.28 46.75
C PHE A 452 -10.49 -4.91 46.25
N ALA A 453 -10.81 -6.12 46.71
CA ALA A 453 -12.08 -6.77 46.38
C ALA A 453 -13.28 -6.04 47.03
N ALA A 454 -13.13 -5.58 48.28
CA ALA A 454 -14.13 -4.76 48.97
C ALA A 454 -14.32 -3.41 48.26
N ALA A 455 -13.24 -2.71 47.93
CA ALA A 455 -13.28 -1.45 47.18
C ALA A 455 -13.94 -1.63 45.81
N ARG A 456 -13.65 -2.72 45.09
CA ARG A 456 -14.30 -3.03 43.81
C ARG A 456 -15.78 -3.37 43.96
N SER A 457 -16.18 -4.04 45.05
CA SER A 457 -17.59 -4.29 45.37
C SER A 457 -18.31 -3.00 45.77
N MET A 458 -17.65 -2.09 46.50
CA MET A 458 -18.18 -0.79 46.88
C MET A 458 -18.32 0.14 45.67
N ALA A 459 -17.31 0.20 44.80
CA ALA A 459 -17.37 0.96 43.55
C ALA A 459 -18.53 0.49 42.66
N LYS A 460 -18.73 -0.84 42.54
CA LYS A 460 -19.89 -1.40 41.83
C LYS A 460 -21.24 -1.06 42.47
N ARG A 461 -21.30 -0.84 43.79
CA ARG A 461 -22.52 -0.43 44.49
C ARG A 461 -22.75 1.08 44.40
N ALA A 462 -21.69 1.88 44.38
CA ALA A 462 -21.75 3.34 44.27
C ALA A 462 -22.18 3.82 42.88
N THR A 463 -21.93 3.02 41.83
CA THR A 463 -22.33 3.34 40.45
C THR A 463 -23.78 3.00 40.12
N VAL A 464 -24.49 2.30 41.01
CA VAL A 464 -25.89 1.90 40.78
C VAL A 464 -26.77 2.88 41.53
N SER A 465 -27.60 3.63 40.79
CA SER A 465 -28.58 4.55 41.36
C SER A 465 -29.55 3.79 42.29
N PRO A 466 -30.08 4.39 43.37
CA PRO A 466 -31.10 3.75 44.22
C PRO A 466 -32.27 3.17 43.42
N VAL A 467 -32.66 3.83 42.33
CA VAL A 467 -33.71 3.39 41.41
C VAL A 467 -33.31 2.13 40.63
N GLU A 468 -32.08 2.08 40.10
CA GLU A 468 -31.56 0.91 39.39
C GLU A 468 -31.34 -0.29 40.33
N ALA A 469 -31.01 -0.03 41.60
CA ALA A 469 -30.90 -1.08 42.61
C ALA A 469 -32.27 -1.69 42.93
N GLU A 470 -33.31 -0.86 43.01
CA GLU A 470 -34.69 -1.30 43.22
C GLU A 470 -35.22 -2.08 42.02
N GLU A 471 -34.98 -1.61 40.79
CA GLU A 471 -35.32 -2.35 39.56
C GLU A 471 -34.63 -3.72 39.49
N GLN A 472 -33.35 -3.81 39.85
CA GLN A 472 -32.63 -5.08 39.90
C GLN A 472 -33.19 -6.01 40.98
N GLN A 473 -33.63 -5.47 42.10
CA GLN A 473 -34.24 -6.24 43.18
C GLN A 473 -35.65 -6.75 42.79
N VAL A 474 -36.42 -5.93 42.09
CA VAL A 474 -37.71 -6.30 41.49
C VAL A 474 -37.52 -7.36 40.41
N LEU A 475 -36.54 -7.21 39.52
CA LEU A 475 -36.17 -8.23 38.52
C LEU A 475 -35.74 -9.55 39.16
N ALA A 476 -34.97 -9.50 40.26
CA ALA A 476 -34.58 -10.70 41.00
C ALA A 476 -35.77 -11.37 41.69
N ARG A 477 -36.69 -10.59 42.25
CA ARG A 477 -37.97 -11.09 42.82
C ARG A 477 -38.84 -11.72 41.74
N ASN A 478 -38.97 -11.08 40.58
CA ASN A 478 -39.76 -11.57 39.45
C ASN A 478 -39.16 -12.85 38.85
N ARG A 479 -37.82 -12.94 38.70
CA ARG A 479 -37.15 -14.18 38.28
C ARG A 479 -37.33 -15.30 39.30
N SER A 480 -37.33 -14.99 40.59
CA SER A 480 -37.55 -15.98 41.65
C SER A 480 -39.03 -16.38 41.75
N ALA A 481 -39.97 -15.49 41.45
CA ALA A 481 -41.39 -15.79 41.33
C ALA A 481 -41.68 -16.66 40.09
N ALA A 482 -41.13 -16.30 38.93
CA ALA A 482 -41.24 -17.08 37.70
C ALA A 482 -40.66 -18.49 37.84
N ARG A 483 -39.54 -18.65 38.56
CA ARG A 483 -39.00 -19.99 38.89
C ARG A 483 -39.90 -20.77 39.84
N ARG A 484 -40.70 -20.12 40.67
CA ARG A 484 -41.66 -20.78 41.58
C ARG A 484 -42.95 -21.17 40.86
N THR A 485 -43.39 -20.41 39.87
CA THR A 485 -44.58 -20.71 39.04
C THR A 485 -44.30 -21.69 37.90
N ALA A 486 -43.03 -21.87 37.51
CA ALA A 486 -42.64 -22.78 36.43
C ALA A 486 -42.58 -24.27 36.85
N TYR A 487 -42.70 -24.57 38.15
CA TYR A 487 -42.81 -25.94 38.63
C TYR A 487 -44.27 -26.34 38.73
N THR A 488 -44.61 -27.52 38.22
CA THR A 488 -45.88 -28.14 38.58
C THR A 488 -45.89 -28.43 40.09
N PRO A 489 -47.07 -28.50 40.76
CA PRO A 489 -47.15 -28.81 42.20
C PRO A 489 -46.39 -30.09 42.58
N GLU A 490 -46.30 -31.05 41.65
CA GLU A 490 -45.60 -32.31 41.82
C GLU A 490 -44.07 -32.15 41.77
N GLU A 491 -43.55 -31.34 40.84
CA GLU A 491 -42.12 -31.02 40.76
C GLU A 491 -41.64 -30.17 41.94
N ALA A 492 -42.50 -29.27 42.45
CA ALA A 492 -42.23 -28.50 43.66
C ALA A 492 -42.09 -29.42 44.89
N LYS A 493 -42.94 -30.45 44.98
CA LYS A 493 -42.87 -31.47 46.05
C LYS A 493 -41.60 -32.32 45.95
N GLN A 494 -41.20 -32.73 44.74
CA GLN A 494 -39.94 -33.46 44.52
C GLN A 494 -38.70 -32.60 44.82
N GLN A 495 -38.70 -31.32 44.47
CA GLN A 495 -37.62 -30.39 44.83
C GLN A 495 -37.52 -30.20 46.34
N GLN A 496 -38.65 -30.09 47.03
CA GLN A 496 -38.68 -29.98 48.49
C GLN A 496 -38.17 -31.27 49.15
N GLU A 497 -38.52 -32.43 48.62
CA GLU A 497 -38.03 -33.72 49.10
C GLU A 497 -36.52 -33.88 48.86
N LEU A 498 -36.02 -33.48 47.69
CA LEU A 498 -34.58 -33.44 47.39
C LEU A 498 -33.82 -32.48 48.30
N ALA A 499 -34.41 -31.32 48.62
CA ALA A 499 -33.83 -30.37 49.56
C ALA A 499 -33.76 -30.94 50.98
N LEU A 500 -34.84 -31.60 51.45
CA LEU A 500 -34.85 -32.29 52.74
C LEU A 500 -33.85 -33.45 52.78
N LYS A 501 -33.70 -34.19 51.69
CA LYS A 501 -32.70 -35.26 51.54
C LYS A 501 -31.27 -34.71 51.62
N ARG A 502 -31.00 -33.56 50.99
CA ARG A 502 -29.70 -32.85 51.12
C ARG A 502 -29.43 -32.39 52.54
N ILE A 503 -30.43 -31.86 53.24
CA ILE A 503 -30.29 -31.44 54.64
C ILE A 503 -30.00 -32.66 55.55
N ARG A 504 -30.68 -33.80 55.33
CA ARG A 504 -30.39 -35.06 56.05
C ARG A 504 -28.97 -35.54 55.79
N LEU A 505 -28.50 -35.53 54.55
CA LEU A 505 -27.13 -35.90 54.20
C LEU A 505 -26.09 -34.98 54.86
N GLN A 506 -26.34 -33.67 54.89
CA GLN A 506 -25.45 -32.73 55.58
C GLN A 506 -25.43 -32.91 57.09
N LYS A 507 -26.57 -33.24 57.72
CA LYS A 507 -26.61 -33.60 59.15
C LYS A 507 -25.85 -34.89 59.42
N ASN A 508 -25.99 -35.90 58.55
CA ASN A 508 -25.24 -37.15 58.67
C ASN A 508 -23.73 -36.95 58.49
N ASP A 509 -23.30 -36.09 57.57
CA ASP A 509 -21.88 -35.73 57.40
C ASP A 509 -21.32 -34.94 58.59
N LYS A 510 -22.11 -34.02 59.16
CA LYS A 510 -21.73 -33.31 60.40
C LYS A 510 -21.63 -34.29 61.57
N ASN A 511 -22.58 -35.21 61.72
CA ASN A 511 -22.54 -36.23 62.76
C ASN A 511 -21.36 -37.19 62.57
N LYS A 512 -21.06 -37.62 61.34
CA LYS A 512 -19.84 -38.38 61.04
C LYS A 512 -18.60 -37.60 61.46
N LYS A 513 -18.46 -36.33 61.08
CA LYS A 513 -17.32 -35.50 61.49
C LYS A 513 -17.21 -35.32 63.00
N ILE A 514 -18.33 -35.21 63.71
CA ILE A 514 -18.35 -35.14 65.19
C ILE A 514 -17.91 -36.47 65.79
N VAL A 515 -18.37 -37.61 65.25
CA VAL A 515 -17.95 -38.96 65.68
C VAL A 515 -16.46 -39.19 65.39
N THR A 516 -15.98 -38.85 64.20
CA THR A 516 -14.54 -38.95 63.85
C THR A 516 -13.70 -38.06 64.75
N LYS A 517 -14.16 -36.85 65.08
CA LYS A 517 -13.45 -35.94 66.01
C LYS A 517 -13.47 -36.46 67.45
N ARG A 518 -14.55 -37.12 67.89
CA ARG A 518 -14.61 -37.79 69.21
C ARG A 518 -13.72 -39.02 69.31
N ILE A 519 -13.62 -39.81 68.24
CA ILE A 519 -12.70 -40.95 68.16
C ILE A 519 -11.25 -40.44 68.22
N LEU A 520 -10.93 -39.38 67.47
CA LEU A 520 -9.59 -38.78 67.45
C LEU A 520 -9.19 -38.15 68.79
N CYS A 521 -10.14 -37.62 69.58
CA CYS A 521 -9.85 -37.11 70.92
C CYS A 521 -9.75 -38.21 71.98
N LYS A 522 -10.42 -39.36 71.83
CA LYS A 522 -10.28 -40.48 72.78
C LYS A 522 -8.98 -41.27 72.61
N SER A 523 -8.33 -41.16 71.46
CA SER A 523 -7.00 -41.72 71.19
C SER A 523 -5.84 -40.84 71.68
N VAL A 524 -6.10 -39.77 72.44
CA VAL A 524 -5.07 -38.86 73.00
C VAL A 524 -4.97 -38.96 74.54
N ASP A 525 -5.86 -39.71 75.20
CA ASP A 525 -5.85 -39.92 76.67
C ASP A 525 -5.44 -41.35 77.08
N VAL A 526 -4.76 -42.10 76.20
CA VAL A 526 -4.07 -43.36 76.55
C VAL A 526 -2.65 -43.29 75.99
N GLU A 527 -1.83 -42.46 76.63
CA GLU A 527 -0.38 -42.56 76.69
C GLU A 527 0.12 -41.92 77.99
#